data_AF-A0A377E1A1-F1
#
_entry.id   AF-A0A377E1A1-F1
#
_cell.length_a   1.000
_cell.length_b   1.000
_cell.length_c   1.000
_cell.angle_alpha   90.00
_cell.angle_beta   90.00
_cell.angle_gamma   90.00
#
_symmetry.space_group_name_H-M   'P 1'
#
loop_
_entity.id
_entity.type
_entity.pdbx_description
1 polymer ?
#
loop_
_entity_poly.entity_id
_entity_poly.type
_entity_poly.pdbx_seq_one_letter_code
_entity_poly.pdbx_strand_id
1 'polypeptide(L)'
;MVKIGSNAKRALKDIVLSRYACYLVVQNGDPAKPVIGGRADLFAIQTRRQELADDEAFKQLREDEKRLFLRNELKEHNKQLVEAAQQAGVATATDFAIFQNHGYQGLYGGLDQKAIHQRKGLKKNQKIWIIWVQQNWRLISFELPKQKKNSSGMA
;
A
#
# COMPACT_ATOMS: atom_id res chain seq x y z
N MET A 1 -32.94 6.90 -32.50
CA MET A 1 -34.24 6.23 -32.23
C MET A 1 -34.00 4.74 -32.08
N VAL A 2 -34.53 4.09 -31.06
CA VAL A 2 -34.37 2.62 -30.87
C VAL A 2 -35.74 1.96 -30.86
N LYS A 3 -35.85 0.78 -31.45
CA LYS A 3 -37.06 -0.05 -31.36
C LYS A 3 -37.17 -0.58 -29.94
N ILE A 4 -38.22 -0.18 -29.24
CA ILE A 4 -38.68 -0.85 -28.01
C ILE A 4 -39.72 -1.89 -28.42
N GLY A 5 -39.89 -2.95 -27.62
CA GLY A 5 -40.67 -4.16 -27.91
C GLY A 5 -42.18 -3.99 -28.17
N SER A 6 -42.63 -2.78 -28.52
CA SER A 6 -44.03 -2.40 -28.72
C SER A 6 -44.22 -1.43 -29.90
N ASN A 7 -43.36 -1.46 -30.92
CA ASN A 7 -43.37 -0.56 -32.09
C ASN A 7 -43.26 0.95 -31.79
N ALA A 8 -43.14 1.34 -30.51
CA ALA A 8 -42.87 2.70 -30.09
C ALA A 8 -41.44 3.11 -30.46
N LYS A 9 -41.25 4.39 -30.78
CA LYS A 9 -39.94 5.00 -31.07
C LYS A 9 -39.68 6.06 -30.01
N ARG A 10 -38.66 5.84 -29.16
CA ARG A 10 -38.21 6.84 -28.17
C ARG A 10 -37.01 7.61 -28.72
N ALA A 11 -37.05 8.94 -28.57
CA ALA A 11 -35.86 9.77 -28.72
C ALA A 11 -34.96 9.52 -27.51
N LEU A 12 -33.80 8.91 -27.73
CA LEU A 12 -32.74 8.84 -26.73
C LEU A 12 -31.88 10.09 -26.89
N LYS A 13 -31.53 10.70 -25.77
CA LYS A 13 -30.58 11.81 -25.73
C LYS A 13 -29.18 11.21 -25.80
N ASP A 14 -28.42 11.62 -26.80
CA ASP A 14 -27.01 11.25 -26.89
C ASP A 14 -26.22 12.09 -25.89
N ILE A 15 -25.30 11.45 -25.18
CA ILE A 15 -24.44 12.07 -24.17
C ILE A 15 -23.00 11.77 -24.54
N VAL A 16 -22.18 12.81 -24.64
CA VAL A 16 -20.74 12.67 -24.81
C VAL A 16 -20.11 12.59 -23.43
N LEU A 17 -19.40 11.49 -23.15
CA LEU A 17 -18.71 11.26 -21.89
C LEU A 17 -17.24 11.63 -22.02
N SER A 18 -16.66 12.10 -20.91
CA SER A 18 -15.20 12.21 -20.81
C SER A 18 -14.57 10.83 -20.79
N ARG A 19 -13.28 10.74 -21.16
CA ARG A 19 -12.52 9.48 -21.09
C ARG A 19 -12.61 8.82 -19.72
N TYR A 20 -12.52 9.61 -18.65
CA TYR A 20 -12.62 9.12 -17.28
C TYR A 20 -14.02 8.58 -16.96
N ALA A 21 -15.07 9.30 -17.37
CA ALA A 21 -16.45 8.82 -17.20
C ALA A 21 -16.69 7.48 -17.94
N CYS A 22 -16.13 7.32 -19.15
CA CYS A 22 -16.19 6.04 -19.87
C CYS A 22 -15.52 4.89 -19.08
N TYR A 23 -14.38 5.14 -18.43
CA TYR A 23 -13.72 4.13 -17.59
C TYR A 23 -14.58 3.74 -16.39
N LEU A 24 -15.19 4.70 -15.70
CA LEU A 24 -16.08 4.42 -14.57
C LEU A 24 -17.30 3.61 -14.98
N VAL A 25 -17.90 3.90 -16.15
CA VAL A 25 -19.04 3.12 -16.68
C VAL A 25 -18.65 1.67 -16.94
N VAL A 26 -17.47 1.44 -17.48
CA VAL A 26 -16.95 0.08 -17.72
C VAL A 26 -16.63 -0.63 -16.41
N GLN A 27 -15.97 0.03 -15.46
CA GLN A 27 -15.58 -0.58 -14.18
C GLN A 27 -16.79 -0.97 -13.31
N ASN A 28 -17.90 -0.24 -13.40
CA ASN A 28 -19.12 -0.49 -12.62
C ASN A 28 -20.24 -1.16 -13.44
N GLY A 29 -19.94 -1.55 -14.68
CA GLY A 29 -20.91 -2.13 -15.59
C GLY A 29 -21.16 -3.61 -15.32
N ASP A 30 -22.27 -4.13 -15.86
CA ASP A 30 -22.59 -5.56 -15.80
C ASP A 30 -21.55 -6.40 -16.55
N PRO A 31 -20.78 -7.27 -15.86
CA PRO A 31 -19.72 -8.06 -16.48
C PRO A 31 -20.25 -9.13 -17.46
N ALA A 32 -21.54 -9.49 -17.40
CA ALA A 32 -22.14 -10.43 -18.35
C ALA A 32 -22.20 -9.86 -19.78
N LYS A 33 -22.07 -8.54 -19.95
CA LYS A 33 -22.01 -7.90 -21.27
C LYS A 33 -20.60 -8.06 -21.85
N PRO A 34 -20.43 -8.69 -23.04
CA PRO A 34 -19.10 -9.01 -23.58
C PRO A 34 -18.16 -7.80 -23.72
N VAL A 35 -18.68 -6.63 -24.08
CA VAL A 35 -17.90 -5.39 -24.20
C VAL A 35 -17.36 -4.92 -22.85
N ILE A 36 -18.11 -5.15 -21.77
CA ILE A 36 -17.72 -4.76 -20.41
C ILE A 36 -16.75 -5.80 -19.85
N GLY A 37 -17.08 -7.09 -19.96
CA GLY A 37 -16.21 -8.19 -19.51
C GLY A 37 -14.80 -8.13 -20.11
N GLY A 38 -14.70 -8.04 -21.45
CA GLY A 38 -13.39 -7.95 -22.11
C GLY A 38 -12.58 -6.69 -21.74
N ARG A 39 -13.25 -5.60 -21.34
CA ARG A 39 -12.56 -4.40 -20.84
C ARG A 39 -12.11 -4.53 -19.39
N ALA A 40 -12.86 -5.25 -18.56
CA ALA A 40 -12.44 -5.58 -17.20
C ALA A 40 -11.18 -6.46 -17.22
N ASP A 41 -11.12 -7.45 -18.11
CA ASP A 41 -9.92 -8.29 -18.30
C ASP A 41 -8.71 -7.46 -18.72
N LEU A 42 -8.88 -6.57 -19.71
CA LEU A 42 -7.83 -5.64 -20.13
C LEU A 42 -7.39 -4.72 -19.00
N PHE A 43 -8.31 -4.24 -18.16
CA PHE A 43 -7.97 -3.40 -17.02
C PHE A 43 -7.10 -4.18 -16.02
N ALA A 44 -7.47 -5.42 -15.68
CA ALA A 44 -6.68 -6.27 -14.79
C ALA A 44 -5.26 -6.51 -15.35
N ILE A 45 -5.14 -6.80 -16.64
CA ILE A 45 -3.83 -6.98 -17.30
C ILE A 45 -3.01 -5.69 -17.25
N GLN A 46 -3.60 -4.53 -17.55
CA GLN A 46 -2.88 -3.27 -17.58
C GLN A 46 -2.47 -2.81 -16.18
N THR A 47 -3.32 -2.99 -15.17
CA THR A 47 -2.96 -2.76 -13.77
C THR A 47 -1.77 -3.63 -13.37
N ARG A 48 -1.79 -4.93 -13.69
CA ARG A 48 -0.67 -5.81 -13.36
C ARG A 48 0.63 -5.41 -14.07
N ARG A 49 0.55 -4.96 -15.32
CA ARG A 49 1.70 -4.44 -16.06
C ARG A 49 2.26 -3.18 -15.42
N GLN A 50 1.41 -2.28 -14.95
CA GLN A 50 1.86 -1.08 -14.25
C GLN A 50 2.52 -1.42 -12.91
N GLU A 51 1.93 -2.31 -12.10
CA GLU A 51 2.54 -2.79 -10.85
C GLU A 51 3.95 -3.35 -11.07
N LEU A 52 4.11 -4.18 -12.11
CA LEU A 52 5.42 -4.75 -12.46
C LEU A 52 6.41 -3.69 -12.94
N ALA A 53 5.96 -2.71 -13.72
CA ALA A 53 6.81 -1.61 -14.17
C ALA A 53 7.27 -0.74 -13.00
N ASP A 54 6.39 -0.47 -12.03
CA ASP A 54 6.72 0.27 -10.81
C ASP A 54 7.72 -0.51 -9.94
N ASP A 55 7.51 -1.84 -9.80
CA ASP A 55 8.44 -2.75 -9.12
C ASP A 55 9.83 -2.78 -9.78
N GLU A 56 9.89 -2.84 -11.11
CA GLU A 56 11.14 -2.81 -11.87
C GLU A 56 11.85 -1.47 -11.73
N ALA A 57 11.12 -0.36 -11.84
CA ALA A 57 11.65 0.98 -11.64
C ALA A 57 12.28 1.10 -10.24
N PHE A 58 11.61 0.59 -9.20
CA PHE A 58 12.15 0.57 -7.84
C PHE A 58 13.40 -0.31 -7.71
N LYS A 59 13.43 -1.48 -8.34
CA LYS A 59 14.61 -2.37 -8.31
C LYS A 59 15.85 -1.75 -8.96
N GLN A 60 15.66 -0.93 -9.99
CA GLN A 60 16.74 -0.24 -10.71
C GLN A 60 17.34 0.95 -9.94
N LEU A 61 16.67 1.46 -8.90
CA LEU A 61 17.19 2.52 -8.06
C LEU A 61 18.47 2.09 -7.32
N ARG A 62 19.41 3.03 -7.13
CA ARG A 62 20.54 2.85 -6.21
C ARG A 62 20.06 2.81 -4.77
N GLU A 63 20.85 2.25 -3.86
CA GLU A 63 20.43 2.10 -2.45
C GLU A 63 20.06 3.43 -1.76
N ASP A 64 20.78 4.52 -2.06
CA ASP A 64 20.44 5.84 -1.51
C ASP A 64 19.14 6.42 -2.11
N GLU A 65 18.87 6.13 -3.38
CA GLU A 65 17.63 6.52 -4.06
C GLU A 65 16.45 5.72 -3.53
N LYS A 66 16.61 4.40 -3.29
CA LYS A 66 15.61 3.58 -2.60
C LYS A 66 15.30 4.12 -1.22
N ARG A 67 16.34 4.49 -0.46
CA ARG A 67 16.18 5.06 0.89
C ARG A 67 15.40 6.37 0.85
N LEU A 68 15.68 7.25 -0.12
CA LEU A 68 14.96 8.51 -0.29
C LEU A 68 13.50 8.28 -0.74
N PHE A 69 13.29 7.39 -1.70
CA PHE A 69 11.98 7.01 -2.21
C PHE A 69 11.08 6.48 -1.08
N LEU A 70 11.54 5.47 -0.35
CA LEU A 70 10.80 4.88 0.78
C LEU A 70 10.53 5.91 1.89
N ARG A 71 11.47 6.83 2.14
CA ARG A 71 11.26 7.90 3.11
C ARG A 71 10.15 8.86 2.70
N ASN A 72 10.06 9.18 1.42
CA ASN A 72 9.00 10.04 0.89
C ASN A 72 7.64 9.35 0.95
N GLU A 73 7.56 8.07 0.55
CA GLU A 73 6.35 7.25 0.68
C GLU A 73 5.85 7.21 2.14
N LEU A 74 6.75 6.93 3.08
CA LEU A 74 6.42 6.91 4.51
C LEU A 74 5.90 8.27 5.02
N LYS A 75 6.46 9.37 4.52
CA LYS A 75 6.01 10.71 4.89
C LYS A 75 4.57 10.95 4.42
N GLU A 76 4.24 10.56 3.19
CA GLU A 76 2.89 10.71 2.64
C GLU A 76 1.89 9.79 3.34
N HIS A 77 2.24 8.53 3.58
CA HIS A 77 1.38 7.61 4.33
C HIS A 77 1.15 8.10 5.77
N ASN A 78 2.16 8.65 6.44
CA ASN A 78 1.99 9.20 7.77
C ASN A 78 1.07 10.45 7.77
N LYS A 79 1.08 11.24 6.68
CA LYS A 79 0.14 12.36 6.52
C LYS A 79 -1.30 11.84 6.39
N GLN A 80 -1.52 10.84 5.54
CA GLN A 80 -2.83 10.20 5.37
C GLN A 80 -3.31 9.55 6.67
N LEU A 81 -2.42 8.89 7.41
CA LEU A 81 -2.73 8.29 8.70
C LEU A 81 -3.20 9.34 9.73
N VAL A 82 -2.49 10.48 9.80
CA VAL A 82 -2.86 11.59 10.70
C VAL A 82 -4.22 12.18 10.31
N GLU A 83 -4.47 12.35 9.01
CA GLU A 83 -5.76 12.83 8.51
C GLU A 83 -6.90 11.87 8.84
N ALA A 84 -6.70 10.56 8.63
CA ALA A 84 -7.67 9.53 8.99
C ALA A 84 -7.93 9.48 10.50
N ALA A 85 -6.88 9.60 11.32
CA ALA A 85 -7.00 9.67 12.78
C ALA A 85 -7.81 10.90 13.22
N GLN A 86 -7.60 12.05 12.58
CA GLN A 86 -8.39 13.26 12.83
C GLN A 86 -9.87 13.05 12.51
N GLN A 87 -10.17 12.45 11.36
CA GLN A 87 -11.54 12.11 10.96
C GLN A 87 -12.20 11.11 11.91
N ALA A 88 -11.41 10.22 12.53
CA ALA A 88 -11.86 9.26 13.52
C ALA A 88 -12.02 9.83 14.94
N GLY A 89 -11.76 11.13 15.15
CA GLY A 89 -11.99 11.83 16.42
C GLY A 89 -10.74 12.13 17.25
N VAL A 90 -9.53 11.89 16.73
CA VAL A 90 -8.28 12.35 17.36
C VAL A 90 -8.16 13.86 17.16
N ALA A 91 -8.56 14.65 18.16
CA ALA A 91 -8.73 16.09 18.01
C ALA A 91 -7.66 16.93 18.72
N THR A 92 -7.19 16.49 19.89
CA THR A 92 -6.24 17.27 20.70
C THR A 92 -4.79 16.82 20.50
N ALA A 93 -3.85 17.70 20.83
CA ALA A 93 -2.42 17.36 20.80
C ALA A 93 -2.09 16.15 21.71
N THR A 94 -2.81 16.01 22.82
CA THR A 94 -2.68 14.88 23.74
C THR A 94 -3.19 13.59 23.11
N ASP A 95 -4.32 13.62 22.41
CA ASP A 95 -4.87 12.45 21.71
C ASP A 95 -3.92 11.98 20.61
N PHE A 96 -3.33 12.92 19.86
CA PHE A 96 -2.31 12.58 18.87
C PHE A 96 -1.06 11.98 19.50
N ALA A 97 -0.61 12.49 20.66
CA ALA A 97 0.53 11.90 21.38
C ALA A 97 0.23 10.46 21.83
N ILE A 98 -0.97 10.19 22.34
CA ILE A 98 -1.42 8.85 22.74
C ILE A 98 -1.51 7.93 21.53
N PHE A 99 -2.16 8.38 20.45
CA PHE A 99 -2.31 7.64 19.19
C PHE A 99 -0.95 7.23 18.62
N GLN A 100 -0.01 8.17 18.52
CA GLN A 100 1.33 7.90 18.01
C GLN A 100 2.10 6.93 18.91
N ASN A 101 1.95 7.06 20.23
CA ASN A 101 2.59 6.16 21.18
C ASN A 101 2.06 4.72 21.08
N HIS A 102 0.74 4.54 20.87
CA HIS A 102 0.18 3.22 20.58
C HIS A 102 0.68 2.67 19.24
N GLY A 103 0.85 3.53 18.22
CA GLY A 103 1.51 3.14 16.98
C GLY A 103 2.92 2.58 17.21
N TYR A 104 3.72 3.23 18.07
CA TYR A 104 5.03 2.72 18.46
C TYR A 104 4.95 1.38 19.20
N GLN A 105 4.03 1.24 20.15
CA GLN A 105 3.84 0.00 20.88
C GLN A 105 3.48 -1.16 19.94
N GLY A 106 2.59 -0.94 18.96
CA GLY A 106 2.25 -1.96 17.97
C GLY A 106 3.45 -2.41 17.14
N LEU A 107 4.32 -1.47 16.75
CA LEU A 107 5.46 -1.76 15.88
C LEU A 107 6.69 -2.30 16.61
N TYR A 108 6.83 -2.00 17.91
CA TYR A 108 8.00 -2.34 18.70
C TYR A 108 7.70 -3.34 19.82
N GLY A 109 6.65 -4.14 19.69
CA GLY A 109 6.34 -5.23 20.62
C GLY A 109 6.00 -4.73 22.03
N GLY A 110 5.21 -3.66 22.12
CA GLY A 110 4.77 -3.04 23.37
C GLY A 110 5.65 -1.90 23.89
N LEU A 111 6.75 -1.57 23.21
CA LEU A 111 7.63 -0.47 23.62
C LEU A 111 7.03 0.89 23.27
N ASP A 112 6.97 1.77 24.26
CA ASP A 112 6.60 3.17 24.07
C ASP A 112 7.76 3.98 23.45
N GLN A 113 7.47 5.22 23.06
CA GLN A 113 8.47 6.09 22.43
C GLN A 113 9.74 6.24 23.28
N LYS A 114 9.60 6.39 24.60
CA LYS A 114 10.72 6.63 25.52
C LYS A 114 11.62 5.40 25.60
N ALA A 115 11.03 4.21 25.74
CA ALA A 115 11.75 2.95 25.78
C ALA A 115 12.48 2.68 24.46
N ILE A 116 11.88 3.04 23.32
CA ILE A 116 12.57 2.94 22.01
C ILE A 116 13.77 3.88 21.96
N HIS A 117 13.64 5.14 22.41
CA HIS A 117 14.75 6.08 22.47
C HIS A 117 15.90 5.56 23.34
N GLN A 118 15.59 5.02 24.51
CA GLN A 118 16.59 4.46 25.42
C GLN A 118 17.28 3.23 24.80
N ARG A 119 16.49 2.29 24.27
CA ARG A 119 17.01 1.06 23.65
C ARG A 119 17.89 1.33 22.44
N LYS A 120 17.58 2.37 21.67
CA LYS A 120 18.31 2.75 20.44
C LYS A 120 19.37 3.84 20.66
N GLY A 121 19.51 4.37 21.88
CA GLY A 121 20.44 5.48 22.16
C GLY A 121 20.11 6.78 21.41
N LEU A 122 18.83 7.05 21.13
CA LEU A 122 18.40 8.19 20.33
C LEU A 122 18.30 9.47 21.17
N LYS A 123 18.83 10.59 20.66
CA LYS A 123 18.66 11.92 21.25
C LYS A 123 17.19 12.31 21.26
N LYS A 124 16.74 13.12 22.24
CA LYS A 124 15.33 13.55 22.36
C LYS A 124 14.74 14.15 21.07
N ASN A 125 15.55 14.82 20.26
CA ASN A 125 15.09 15.49 19.03
C ASN A 125 15.14 14.57 17.80
N GLN A 126 15.64 13.35 17.92
CA GLN A 126 15.66 12.38 16.83
C GLN A 126 14.29 11.72 16.71
N LYS A 127 13.59 12.00 15.61
CA LYS A 127 12.30 11.37 15.34
C LYS A 127 12.48 9.88 15.05
N ILE A 128 11.69 9.04 15.71
CA ILE A 128 11.56 7.63 15.35
C ILE A 128 10.65 7.58 14.11
N TRP A 129 11.27 7.51 12.94
CA TRP A 129 10.56 7.20 11.70
C TRP A 129 10.31 5.69 11.64
N ILE A 130 9.06 5.31 11.39
CA ILE A 130 8.63 3.93 11.17
C ILE A 130 9.26 3.46 9.86
N ILE A 131 10.49 2.92 9.89
CA ILE A 131 11.22 2.49 8.67
C ILE A 131 11.27 0.96 8.53
N TRP A 132 10.65 0.17 9.39
CA TRP A 132 10.94 -1.29 9.42
C TRP A 132 9.81 -2.22 8.97
N VAL A 133 8.77 -1.74 8.27
CA VAL A 133 7.69 -2.65 7.81
C VAL A 133 7.97 -3.30 6.45
N GLN A 134 8.85 -2.76 5.60
CA GLN A 134 9.04 -3.32 4.25
C GLN A 134 10.32 -4.16 4.06
N GLN A 135 11.26 -4.13 5.01
CA GLN A 135 12.54 -4.85 4.87
C GLN A 135 12.49 -6.33 5.32
N ASN A 136 11.38 -6.81 5.90
CA ASN A 136 11.39 -8.07 6.67
C ASN A 136 10.45 -9.20 6.20
N TRP A 137 9.98 -9.20 4.94
CA TRP A 137 9.27 -10.36 4.38
C TRP A 137 10.20 -11.51 3.93
N ARG A 138 11.54 -11.35 4.03
CA ARG A 138 12.51 -12.40 3.66
C ARG A 138 13.02 -13.28 4.81
N LEU A 139 12.76 -12.94 6.07
CA LEU A 139 13.30 -13.70 7.21
C LEU A 139 12.36 -14.76 7.79
N ILE A 140 11.10 -14.84 7.36
CA ILE A 140 10.13 -15.83 7.87
C ILE A 140 10.20 -17.18 7.11
N SER A 141 10.90 -17.25 5.97
CA SER A 141 11.02 -18.50 5.18
C SER A 141 12.36 -19.24 5.34
N PHE A 142 13.24 -18.83 6.25
CA PHE A 142 14.57 -19.43 6.39
C PHE A 142 14.97 -19.73 7.85
N GLU A 143 14.03 -20.25 8.63
CA GLU A 143 14.35 -20.99 9.86
C GLU A 143 13.74 -22.40 9.76
N LEU A 144 14.45 -23.28 9.06
CA LEU A 144 14.39 -24.73 9.25
C LEU A 144 15.79 -25.21 9.73
N PRO A 145 15.86 -26.24 10.58
CA PRO A 145 16.88 -26.36 11.62
C PRO A 145 18.21 -26.96 11.16
N LYS A 146 19.25 -26.67 11.97
CA LYS A 146 20.64 -27.15 11.86
C LYS A 146 20.76 -28.66 11.62
N GLN A 147 21.49 -29.06 10.59
CA GLN A 147 22.20 -30.34 10.54
C GLN A 147 23.64 -30.13 11.04
N LYS A 148 23.94 -30.69 12.22
CA LYS A 148 25.33 -30.89 12.67
C LYS A 148 25.96 -31.97 11.78
N LYS A 149 27.11 -31.70 11.16
CA LYS A 149 28.03 -32.76 10.73
C LYS A 149 29.24 -32.77 11.64
N ASN A 150 29.51 -33.98 12.13
CA ASN A 150 30.45 -34.33 13.17
C ASN A 150 31.91 -34.09 12.76
N SER A 151 32.71 -33.80 13.77
CA SER A 151 34.16 -33.93 13.79
C SER A 151 34.60 -35.38 13.62
N SER A 152 35.51 -35.60 12.68
CA SER A 152 36.45 -36.72 12.58
C SER A 152 37.65 -36.13 11.84
N GLY A 153 38.85 -35.96 12.40
CA GLY A 153 39.58 -36.92 13.21
C GLY A 153 40.33 -37.87 12.27
N MET A 154 41.46 -37.42 11.73
CA MET A 154 42.50 -38.20 11.03
C MET A 154 43.76 -37.30 11.07
N ALA A 155 44.72 -37.61 11.94
CA ALA A 155 45.89 -38.47 11.64
C ALA A 155 46.87 -37.74 10.73
#